data_AF-A0A9Q0WH78-F1
#
_entry.id   AF-A0A9Q0WH78-F1
#
_cell.length_a   1.000
_cell.length_b   1.000
_cell.length_c   1.000
_cell.angle_alpha   90.00
_cell.angle_beta   90.00
_cell.angle_gamma   90.00
#
_symmetry.space_group_name_H-M   'P 1'
#
loop_
_entity.id
_entity.type
_entity.pdbx_description
1 polymer ?
#
loop_
_entity_poly.entity_id
_entity_poly.type
_entity_poly.pdbx_seq_one_letter_code
_entity_poly.pdbx_strand_id
1 'polypeptide(L)'
;MAALQISSCASQISSEVLIARVMQIHASISKVSSLRPTKQVNSLFSNLVKLCILPSSIDITALPKEVQAMRESLINLCGHAEGLLELEFAMFLSKIHQPLNNLNLFPYYGNYVKLASIEYRILNESGVSQPRKMAFRMKFETGDITGVQEKLSEYDCIFLAALVGMSKVDKVKILGHIRKYMKEGGVLLVRSAKGARAFLYPVVEEQDVLGFEFSPSITLPMM
;
A
#
# COMPACT_ATOMS: atom_id res chain seq x y z
N MET A 1 40.42 14.13 12.45
CA MET A 1 39.29 14.36 13.38
C MET A 1 38.24 13.32 13.07
N ALA A 2 38.00 12.40 14.00
CA ALA A 2 37.04 11.32 13.86
C ALA A 2 35.63 11.90 13.96
N ALA A 3 34.86 11.82 12.87
CA ALA A 3 33.44 12.13 12.89
C ALA A 3 32.70 10.93 13.51
N LEU A 4 32.01 11.20 14.61
CA LEU A 4 31.18 10.24 15.34
C LEU A 4 30.14 9.60 14.41
N GLN A 5 30.28 8.29 14.16
CA GLN A 5 29.18 7.45 13.73
C GLN A 5 28.16 7.39 14.87
N ILE A 6 27.08 8.16 14.76
CA ILE A 6 25.88 7.93 15.56
C ILE A 6 25.20 6.71 14.94
N SER A 7 25.66 5.52 15.34
CA SER A 7 24.91 4.29 15.17
C SER A 7 23.77 4.32 16.19
N SER A 8 22.60 4.84 15.80
CA SER A 8 21.38 4.56 16.57
C SER A 8 21.01 3.11 16.31
N CYS A 9 21.58 2.20 17.11
CA CYS A 9 21.15 0.81 17.15
C CYS A 9 19.74 0.78 17.76
N ALA A 10 18.72 1.07 16.96
CA ALA A 10 17.38 0.62 17.26
C ALA A 10 17.48 -0.91 17.30
N SER A 11 17.26 -1.51 18.46
CA SER A 11 17.28 -2.96 18.59
C SER A 11 16.28 -3.56 17.62
N GLN A 12 16.81 -4.20 16.58
CA GLN A 12 16.02 -4.83 15.54
C GLN A 12 15.20 -5.96 16.17
N ILE A 13 13.91 -6.03 15.90
CA ILE A 13 13.09 -7.15 16.37
C ILE A 13 13.53 -8.42 15.62
N SER A 14 13.66 -9.55 16.33
CA SER A 14 13.96 -10.82 15.67
C SER A 14 12.77 -11.28 14.83
N SER A 15 13.04 -11.96 13.72
CA SER A 15 12.01 -12.44 12.80
C SER A 15 11.04 -13.40 13.50
N GLU A 16 11.53 -14.24 14.41
CA GLU A 16 10.73 -15.22 15.16
C GLU A 16 9.74 -14.52 16.09
N VAL A 17 10.20 -13.51 16.83
CA VAL A 17 9.36 -12.73 17.75
C VAL A 17 8.34 -11.90 16.98
N LEU A 18 8.76 -11.31 15.86
CA LEU A 18 7.87 -10.59 14.95
C LEU A 18 6.75 -11.50 14.43
N ILE A 19 7.10 -12.65 13.86
CA ILE A 19 6.14 -13.63 13.29
C ILE A 19 5.17 -14.10 14.38
N ALA A 20 5.68 -14.50 15.54
CA ALA A 20 4.84 -14.98 16.64
C ALA A 20 3.81 -13.92 17.08
N ARG A 21 4.22 -12.65 17.21
CA ARG A 21 3.31 -11.56 17.57
C ARG A 21 2.32 -11.22 16.47
N VAL A 22 2.73 -11.24 15.20
CA VAL A 22 1.82 -11.05 14.06
C VAL A 22 0.76 -12.16 14.04
N MET A 23 1.16 -13.42 14.23
CA MET A 23 0.22 -14.55 14.29
C MET A 23 -0.78 -14.41 15.45
N GLN A 24 -0.33 -13.95 16.62
CA GLN A 24 -1.22 -13.70 17.76
C GLN A 24 -2.25 -12.59 17.47
N ILE A 25 -1.82 -11.51 16.81
CA ILE A 25 -2.72 -10.42 16.42
C ILE A 25 -3.68 -10.90 15.34
N HIS A 26 -3.21 -11.63 14.32
CA HIS A 26 -4.05 -12.25 13.29
C HIS A 26 -5.12 -13.16 13.88
N ALA A 27 -4.76 -14.02 14.84
CA ALA A 27 -5.71 -14.89 15.53
C ALA A 27 -6.76 -14.09 16.33
N SER A 28 -6.42 -12.89 16.79
CA SER A 28 -7.33 -12.01 17.52
C SER A 28 -8.26 -11.25 16.57
N ILE A 29 -7.74 -10.74 15.45
CA ILE A 29 -8.52 -10.10 14.38
C ILE A 29 -9.49 -11.11 13.77
N SER A 30 -9.06 -12.34 13.52
CA SER A 30 -9.90 -13.38 12.90
C SER A 30 -11.10 -13.79 13.76
N LYS A 31 -11.11 -13.44 15.06
CA LYS A 31 -12.22 -13.72 16.00
C LYS A 31 -13.20 -12.56 16.14
N VAL A 32 -12.90 -11.37 15.63
CA VAL A 32 -13.86 -10.26 15.71
C VAL A 32 -15.01 -10.50 14.74
N SER A 33 -16.24 -10.22 15.17
CA SER A 33 -17.44 -10.42 14.37
C SER A 33 -17.61 -9.38 13.26
N SER A 34 -16.92 -8.24 13.38
CA SER A 34 -16.95 -7.14 12.42
C SER A 34 -15.63 -6.40 12.45
N LEU A 35 -15.16 -5.99 11.26
CA LEU A 35 -13.94 -5.19 11.07
C LEU A 35 -14.24 -3.69 10.98
N ARG A 36 -15.49 -3.27 11.28
CA ARG A 36 -15.82 -1.83 11.32
C ARG A 36 -14.99 -1.10 12.38
N PRO A 37 -14.62 0.16 12.14
CA PRO A 37 -13.89 0.98 13.09
C PRO A 37 -14.56 1.02 14.47
N THR A 38 -13.88 0.44 15.46
CA THR A 38 -14.26 0.51 16.87
C THR A 38 -12.98 0.64 17.68
N LYS A 39 -13.07 1.04 18.96
CA LYS A 39 -11.88 1.13 19.82
C LYS A 39 -11.08 -0.18 19.86
N GLN A 40 -11.77 -1.33 19.89
CA GLN A 40 -11.13 -2.64 19.91
C GLN A 40 -10.45 -2.96 18.56
N VAL A 41 -11.18 -2.84 17.45
CA VAL A 41 -10.65 -3.12 16.11
C VAL A 41 -9.48 -2.19 15.79
N ASN A 42 -9.63 -0.89 16.05
CA ASN A 42 -8.59 0.11 15.82
C ASN A 42 -7.34 -0.19 16.65
N SER A 43 -7.48 -0.68 17.89
CA SER A 43 -6.32 -1.07 18.71
C SER A 43 -5.59 -2.29 18.14
N LEU A 44 -6.31 -3.28 17.60
CA LEU A 44 -5.69 -4.47 17.00
C LEU A 44 -4.88 -4.08 15.77
N PHE A 45 -5.47 -3.35 14.83
CA PHE A 45 -4.77 -2.88 13.63
C PHE A 45 -3.65 -1.89 13.95
N SER A 46 -3.83 -0.99 14.91
CA SER A 46 -2.75 -0.08 15.36
C SER A 46 -1.56 -0.85 15.92
N ASN A 47 -1.80 -1.90 16.69
CA ASN A 47 -0.73 -2.75 17.23
C ASN A 47 -0.03 -3.54 16.10
N LEU A 48 -0.79 -4.03 15.12
CA LEU A 48 -0.24 -4.71 13.96
C LEU A 48 0.66 -3.78 13.14
N VAL A 49 0.18 -2.56 12.82
CA VAL A 49 0.96 -1.56 12.08
C VAL A 49 2.22 -1.19 12.85
N LYS A 50 2.11 -0.86 14.15
CA LYS A 50 3.26 -0.56 15.01
C LYS A 50 4.32 -1.64 14.98
N LEU A 51 3.90 -2.91 14.95
CA LEU A 51 4.80 -4.05 14.88
C LEU A 51 5.46 -4.16 13.49
N CYS A 52 4.69 -3.98 12.41
CA CYS A 52 5.15 -4.12 11.03
C CYS A 52 6.01 -2.94 10.53
N ILE A 53 6.04 -1.81 11.25
CA ILE A 53 6.92 -0.69 10.94
C ILE A 53 8.27 -0.75 11.68
N LEU A 54 8.45 -1.68 12.62
CA LEU A 54 9.73 -1.85 13.33
C LEU A 54 10.82 -2.30 12.36
N PRO A 55 12.07 -1.82 12.53
CA PRO A 55 13.21 -2.37 11.81
C PRO A 55 13.31 -3.88 12.02
N SER A 56 13.34 -4.62 10.92
CA SER A 56 13.48 -6.08 10.89
C SER A 56 14.19 -6.51 9.61
N SER A 57 14.97 -7.57 9.70
CA SER A 57 15.64 -8.24 8.57
C SER A 57 14.84 -9.47 8.11
N ILE A 58 13.51 -9.42 8.27
CA ILE A 58 12.65 -10.53 7.88
C ILE A 58 12.69 -10.71 6.37
N ASP A 59 12.99 -11.93 5.94
CA ASP A 59 12.85 -12.34 4.56
C ASP A 59 11.47 -12.97 4.37
N ILE A 60 10.60 -12.25 3.67
CA ILE A 60 9.22 -12.65 3.42
C ILE A 60 9.16 -13.82 2.43
N THR A 61 10.17 -13.98 1.58
CA THR A 61 10.21 -15.06 0.58
C THR A 61 10.55 -16.41 1.22
N ALA A 62 11.29 -16.38 2.33
CA ALA A 62 11.72 -17.56 3.09
C ALA A 62 10.76 -17.99 4.20
N LEU A 63 9.57 -17.39 4.30
CA LEU A 63 8.61 -17.73 5.36
C LEU A 63 8.05 -19.15 5.18
N PRO A 64 7.82 -19.89 6.30
CA PRO A 64 7.13 -21.17 6.25
C PRO A 64 5.75 -21.07 5.60
N LYS A 65 5.29 -22.13 4.92
CA LYS A 65 4.01 -22.16 4.20
C LYS A 65 2.81 -21.74 5.06
N GLU A 66 2.79 -22.14 6.32
CA GLU A 66 1.76 -21.74 7.28
C GLU A 66 1.74 -20.22 7.51
N VAL A 67 2.91 -19.61 7.65
CA VAL A 67 3.06 -18.16 7.84
C VAL A 67 2.69 -17.41 6.56
N GLN A 68 2.99 -17.95 5.38
CA GLN A 68 2.54 -17.39 4.10
C GLN A 68 1.01 -17.41 3.98
N ALA A 69 0.36 -18.52 4.32
CA ALA A 69 -1.10 -18.61 4.30
C ALA A 69 -1.76 -17.64 5.31
N MET A 70 -1.18 -17.53 6.52
CA MET A 70 -1.60 -16.54 7.51
C MET A 70 -1.44 -15.11 6.97
N ARG A 71 -0.31 -14.82 6.33
CA ARG A 71 -0.04 -13.52 5.71
C ARG A 71 -1.08 -13.18 4.63
N GLU A 72 -1.42 -14.11 3.75
CA GLU A 72 -2.47 -13.89 2.74
C GLU A 72 -3.83 -13.60 3.39
N SER A 73 -4.18 -14.35 4.43
CA SER A 73 -5.38 -14.08 5.23
C SER A 73 -5.34 -12.67 5.86
N LEU A 74 -4.20 -12.30 6.43
CA LEU A 74 -4.03 -11.01 7.09
C LEU A 74 -4.12 -9.83 6.13
N ILE A 75 -3.53 -9.93 4.94
CA ILE A 75 -3.64 -8.92 3.88
C ILE A 75 -5.12 -8.69 3.52
N ASN A 76 -5.90 -9.77 3.35
CA ASN A 76 -7.34 -9.67 3.08
C ASN A 76 -8.10 -8.97 4.23
N LEU A 77 -7.78 -9.31 5.49
CA LEU A 77 -8.37 -8.67 6.66
C LEU A 77 -8.02 -7.17 6.73
N CYS A 78 -6.76 -6.81 6.45
CA CYS A 78 -6.30 -5.42 6.37
C CYS A 78 -7.06 -4.66 5.28
N GLY A 79 -7.14 -5.20 4.06
CA GLY A 79 -7.84 -4.53 2.96
C GLY A 79 -9.33 -4.32 3.23
N HIS A 80 -10.00 -5.30 3.86
CA HIS A 80 -11.40 -5.15 4.24
C HIS A 80 -11.60 -4.10 5.34
N ALA A 81 -10.74 -4.11 6.37
CA ALA A 81 -10.81 -3.12 7.44
C ALA A 81 -10.52 -1.69 6.95
N GLU A 82 -9.53 -1.53 6.07
CA GLU A 82 -9.23 -0.25 5.42
C GLU A 82 -10.43 0.24 4.60
N GLY A 83 -11.05 -0.62 3.78
CA GLY A 83 -12.24 -0.25 3.01
C GLY A 83 -13.43 0.17 3.88
N LEU A 84 -13.66 -0.49 5.01
CA LEU A 84 -14.70 -0.09 5.97
C LEU A 84 -14.38 1.25 6.64
N LEU A 85 -13.12 1.48 7.01
CA LEU A 85 -12.66 2.75 7.58
C LEU A 85 -12.87 3.89 6.58
N GLU A 86 -12.45 3.69 5.33
CA GLU A 86 -12.63 4.68 4.26
C GLU A 86 -14.12 4.97 4.01
N LEU A 87 -14.97 3.94 3.98
CA LEU A 87 -16.41 4.11 3.82
C LEU A 87 -17.03 4.91 4.98
N GLU A 88 -16.69 4.60 6.22
CA GLU A 88 -17.20 5.35 7.38
C GLU A 88 -16.76 6.81 7.37
N PHE A 89 -15.49 7.07 7.02
CA PHE A 89 -14.99 8.44 6.90
C PHE A 89 -15.59 9.19 5.71
N ALA A 90 -15.81 8.54 4.57
CA ALA A 90 -16.48 9.13 3.43
C ALA A 90 -17.93 9.54 3.77
N MET A 91 -18.68 8.66 4.44
CA MET A 91 -20.04 8.95 4.92
C MET A 91 -20.08 10.03 6.00
N PHE A 92 -19.04 10.12 6.83
CA PHE A 92 -18.91 11.18 7.82
C PHE A 92 -18.63 12.52 7.15
N LEU A 93 -17.61 12.60 6.28
CA LEU A 93 -17.23 13.82 5.57
C LEU A 93 -18.36 14.34 4.70
N SER A 94 -19.14 13.48 4.04
CA SER A 94 -20.27 13.88 3.19
C SER A 94 -21.38 14.62 3.97
N LYS A 95 -21.37 14.57 5.30
CA LYS A 95 -22.34 15.25 6.18
C LYS A 95 -21.82 16.58 6.74
N ILE A 96 -20.55 16.91 6.54
CA ILE A 96 -19.90 18.11 7.09
C ILE A 96 -19.93 19.24 6.07
N HIS A 97 -20.03 20.48 6.54
CA HIS A 97 -19.90 21.66 5.68
C HIS A 97 -18.49 21.74 5.09
N GLN A 98 -18.36 21.97 3.77
CA GLN A 98 -17.08 22.01 3.06
C GLN A 98 -16.24 20.72 3.27
N PRO A 99 -16.69 19.54 2.79
CA PRO A 99 -16.04 18.26 3.05
C PRO A 99 -14.56 18.23 2.62
N LEU A 100 -14.22 18.88 1.51
CA LEU A 100 -12.85 18.94 0.99
C LEU A 100 -11.88 19.71 1.90
N ASN A 101 -12.38 20.65 2.71
CA ASN A 101 -11.56 21.39 3.68
C ASN A 101 -11.29 20.58 4.96
N ASN A 102 -11.96 19.43 5.12
CA ASN A 102 -11.94 18.60 6.32
C ASN A 102 -11.32 17.21 6.06
N LEU A 103 -10.63 17.01 4.93
CA LEU A 103 -9.96 15.75 4.61
C LEU A 103 -8.90 15.36 5.65
N ASN A 104 -8.34 16.34 6.37
CA ASN A 104 -7.40 16.13 7.48
C ASN A 104 -7.99 15.40 8.68
N LEU A 105 -9.31 15.23 8.76
CA LEU A 105 -9.95 14.42 9.78
C LEU A 105 -9.75 12.91 9.55
N PHE A 106 -9.41 12.50 8.33
CA PHE A 106 -9.10 11.10 8.04
C PHE A 106 -7.80 10.68 8.73
N PRO A 107 -7.75 9.55 9.46
CA PRO A 107 -6.60 9.20 10.32
C PRO A 107 -5.27 9.10 9.58
N TYR A 108 -5.31 8.74 8.29
CA TYR A 108 -4.12 8.57 7.45
C TYR A 108 -3.85 9.75 6.52
N TYR A 109 -4.58 10.86 6.63
CA TYR A 109 -4.43 12.01 5.72
C TYR A 109 -2.97 12.46 5.59
N GLY A 110 -2.27 12.62 6.72
CA GLY A 110 -0.85 13.00 6.71
C GLY A 110 0.06 11.99 6.00
N ASN A 111 -0.29 10.70 6.04
CA ASN A 111 0.46 9.65 5.33
C ASN A 111 0.23 9.74 3.83
N TYR A 112 -1.02 9.99 3.40
CA TYR A 112 -1.36 10.24 2.01
C TYR A 112 -0.69 11.49 1.44
N VAL A 113 -0.61 12.59 2.21
CA VAL A 113 0.12 13.81 1.78
C VAL A 113 1.60 13.51 1.55
N LYS A 114 2.25 12.81 2.48
CA LYS A 114 3.66 12.41 2.33
C LYS A 114 3.84 11.51 1.11
N LEU A 115 2.99 10.49 0.95
CA LEU A 115 3.05 9.55 -0.16
C LEU A 115 2.86 10.24 -1.51
N ALA A 116 1.83 11.07 -1.65
CA ALA A 116 1.55 11.85 -2.85
C ALA A 116 2.70 12.81 -3.20
N SER A 117 3.36 13.40 -2.21
CA SER A 117 4.53 14.27 -2.45
C SER A 117 5.71 13.52 -3.06
N ILE A 118 5.91 12.25 -2.73
CA ILE A 118 6.99 11.42 -3.29
C ILE A 118 6.63 10.95 -4.68
N GLU A 119 5.39 10.49 -4.85
CA GLU A 119 4.85 10.11 -6.14
C GLU A 119 4.97 11.26 -7.15
N TYR A 120 4.62 12.47 -6.72
CA TYR A 120 4.82 13.69 -7.50
C TYR A 120 6.29 13.89 -7.90
N ARG A 121 7.22 13.69 -6.97
CA ARG A 121 8.66 13.81 -7.25
C ARG A 121 9.14 12.76 -8.25
N ILE A 122 8.73 11.50 -8.09
CA ILE A 122 9.06 10.40 -9.03
C ILE A 122 8.56 10.73 -10.44
N LEU A 123 7.32 11.22 -10.57
CA LEU A 123 6.78 11.61 -11.87
C LEU A 123 7.57 12.76 -12.51
N ASN A 124 7.92 13.77 -11.71
CA ASN A 124 8.69 14.91 -12.19
C ASN A 124 10.11 14.49 -12.65
N GLU A 125 10.76 13.57 -11.92
CA GLU A 125 12.05 12.98 -12.31
C GLU A 125 11.94 12.09 -13.55
N SER A 126 10.79 11.45 -13.78
CA SER A 126 10.53 10.58 -14.94
C SER A 126 10.13 11.32 -16.22
N GLY A 127 10.09 12.67 -16.20
CA GLY A 127 9.72 13.48 -17.36
C GLY A 127 8.22 13.46 -17.72
N VAL A 128 7.38 12.78 -16.91
CA VAL A 128 5.93 12.86 -17.03
C VAL A 128 5.49 14.24 -16.55
N SER A 129 5.02 15.05 -17.50
CA SER A 129 4.68 16.47 -17.42
C SER A 129 4.25 17.04 -16.05
N GLN A 130 4.61 18.31 -15.79
CA GLN A 130 4.15 19.09 -14.64
C GLN A 130 2.63 18.98 -14.46
N PRO A 131 2.12 18.38 -13.36
CA PRO A 131 0.69 18.26 -13.08
C PRO A 131 0.00 19.62 -13.01
N ARG A 132 -0.41 20.18 -14.15
CA ARG A 132 -1.20 21.41 -14.21
C ARG A 132 -2.53 21.15 -13.51
N LYS A 133 -2.80 21.88 -12.41
CA LYS A 133 -4.09 21.99 -11.70
C LYS A 133 -4.98 20.72 -11.78
N MET A 134 -4.50 19.59 -11.25
CA MET A 134 -5.23 18.32 -11.29
C MET A 134 -6.51 18.28 -10.42
N ALA A 135 -6.60 19.14 -9.40
CA ALA A 135 -7.68 19.11 -8.42
C ALA A 135 -9.11 19.34 -8.99
N PHE A 136 -9.25 19.80 -10.24
CA PHE A 136 -10.55 20.10 -10.87
C PHE A 136 -10.97 19.14 -11.99
N ARG A 137 -10.24 18.03 -12.23
CA ARG A 137 -10.52 17.11 -13.35
C ARG A 137 -10.45 15.64 -12.95
N MET A 138 -11.17 15.25 -11.89
CA MET A 138 -11.31 13.84 -11.53
C MET A 138 -12.55 13.24 -12.20
N LYS A 139 -12.38 12.08 -12.84
CA LYS A 139 -13.47 11.25 -13.35
C LYS A 139 -13.38 9.90 -12.68
N PHE A 140 -14.50 9.43 -12.13
CA PHE A 140 -14.60 8.10 -11.54
C PHE A 140 -15.24 7.14 -12.55
N GLU A 141 -14.64 5.97 -12.69
CA GLU A 141 -15.17 4.88 -13.49
C GLU A 141 -15.22 3.62 -12.63
N THR A 142 -16.33 2.89 -12.73
CA THR A 142 -16.52 1.64 -12.00
C THR A 142 -16.41 0.48 -12.98
N GLY A 143 -15.44 -0.40 -12.77
CA GLY A 143 -15.21 -1.57 -13.60
C GLY A 143 -13.99 -2.36 -13.13
N ASP A 144 -13.91 -3.62 -13.56
CA ASP A 144 -12.70 -4.43 -13.38
C ASP A 144 -11.64 -3.94 -14.37
N ILE A 145 -10.45 -3.60 -13.85
CA ILE A 145 -9.33 -3.11 -14.66
C ILE A 145 -8.92 -4.11 -15.74
N THR A 146 -9.11 -5.41 -15.51
CA THR A 146 -8.82 -6.46 -16.50
C THR A 146 -9.77 -6.45 -17.70
N GLY A 147 -10.88 -5.71 -17.62
CA GLY A 147 -11.78 -5.44 -18.74
C GLY A 147 -11.44 -4.16 -19.53
N VAL A 148 -10.57 -3.29 -19.00
CA VAL A 148 -10.21 -2.01 -19.63
C VAL A 148 -9.00 -2.22 -20.54
N GLN A 149 -9.19 -2.12 -21.84
CA GLN A 149 -8.16 -2.41 -22.85
C GLN A 149 -7.53 -1.11 -23.38
N GLU A 150 -7.76 -0.76 -24.65
CA GLU A 150 -7.08 0.31 -25.39
C GLU A 150 -7.18 1.67 -24.70
N LYS A 151 -8.22 1.88 -23.89
CA LYS A 151 -8.38 3.08 -23.08
C LYS A 151 -7.21 3.33 -22.12
N LEU A 152 -6.49 2.29 -21.68
CA LEU A 152 -5.28 2.45 -20.85
C LEU A 152 -4.17 3.22 -21.58
N SER A 153 -4.17 3.22 -22.92
CA SER A 153 -3.21 3.98 -23.73
C SER A 153 -3.46 5.48 -23.77
N GLU A 154 -4.63 5.94 -23.29
CA GLU A 154 -4.94 7.37 -23.18
C GLU A 154 -4.22 8.04 -22.00
N TYR A 155 -3.65 7.27 -21.08
CA TYR A 155 -3.03 7.77 -19.87
C TYR A 155 -1.50 7.77 -19.98
N ASP A 156 -0.87 8.93 -19.75
CA ASP A 156 0.60 9.04 -19.70
C ASP A 156 1.20 8.36 -18.47
N CYS A 157 0.43 8.25 -17.40
CA CYS A 157 0.82 7.58 -16.16
C CYS A 157 -0.34 6.80 -15.55
N ILE A 158 -0.05 5.59 -15.07
CA ILE A 158 -0.97 4.73 -14.33
C ILE A 158 -0.43 4.52 -12.92
N PHE A 159 -1.29 4.68 -11.92
CA PHE A 159 -0.99 4.40 -10.52
C PHE A 159 -1.67 3.09 -10.09
N LEU A 160 -0.89 2.10 -9.67
CA LEU A 160 -1.39 0.86 -9.12
C LEU A 160 -1.37 0.93 -7.58
N ALA A 161 -2.54 1.06 -6.97
CA ALA A 161 -2.67 1.14 -5.52
C ALA A 161 -2.25 -0.16 -4.82
N ALA A 162 -1.87 -0.06 -3.54
CA ALA A 162 -1.25 -1.15 -2.79
C ALA A 162 -2.13 -2.41 -2.70
N LEU A 163 -3.44 -2.22 -2.52
CA LEU A 163 -4.44 -3.28 -2.35
C LEU A 163 -5.09 -3.75 -3.68
N VAL A 164 -4.62 -3.27 -4.83
CA VAL A 164 -5.05 -3.82 -6.12
C VAL A 164 -4.34 -5.16 -6.36
N GLY A 165 -5.11 -6.21 -6.62
CA GLY A 165 -4.61 -7.58 -6.69
C GLY A 165 -4.19 -8.08 -5.31
N MET A 166 -5.16 -8.49 -4.49
CA MET A 166 -4.92 -8.91 -3.09
C MET A 166 -4.12 -10.21 -2.97
N SER A 167 -4.10 -11.03 -4.04
CA SER A 167 -3.20 -12.17 -4.18
C SER A 167 -2.06 -11.86 -5.15
N LYS A 168 -0.92 -12.56 -5.01
CA LYS A 168 0.20 -12.44 -5.97
C LYS A 168 -0.24 -12.77 -7.40
N VAL A 169 -1.06 -13.81 -7.55
CA VAL A 169 -1.59 -14.26 -8.85
C VAL A 169 -2.42 -13.15 -9.51
N ASP A 170 -3.34 -12.54 -8.77
CA ASP A 170 -4.18 -11.47 -9.30
C ASP A 170 -3.35 -10.22 -9.63
N LYS A 171 -2.36 -9.89 -8.78
CA LYS A 171 -1.52 -8.72 -8.99
C LYS A 171 -0.65 -8.86 -10.24
N VAL A 172 -0.03 -10.02 -10.45
CA VAL A 172 0.75 -10.32 -11.67
C VAL A 172 -0.15 -10.29 -12.91
N LYS A 173 -1.37 -10.84 -12.83
CA LYS A 173 -2.35 -10.77 -13.92
C LYS A 173 -2.68 -9.32 -14.28
N ILE A 174 -2.92 -8.46 -13.30
CA ILE A 174 -3.22 -7.03 -13.51
C ILE A 174 -2.01 -6.31 -14.09
N LEU A 175 -0.79 -6.56 -13.59
CA LEU A 175 0.44 -5.99 -14.13
C LEU A 175 0.65 -6.36 -15.61
N GLY A 176 0.45 -7.63 -15.96
CA GLY A 176 0.53 -8.10 -17.34
C GLY A 176 -0.53 -7.47 -18.24
N HIS A 177 -1.75 -7.28 -17.73
CA HIS A 177 -2.83 -6.60 -18.45
C HIS A 177 -2.51 -5.12 -18.70
N ILE A 178 -2.05 -4.40 -17.68
CA ILE A 178 -1.63 -2.99 -17.82
C ILE A 178 -0.48 -2.90 -18.83
N ARG A 179 0.55 -3.75 -18.73
CA ARG A 179 1.68 -3.77 -19.66
C ARG A 179 1.22 -3.91 -21.12
N LYS A 180 0.21 -4.74 -21.37
CA LYS A 180 -0.28 -5.03 -22.72
C LYS A 180 -0.99 -3.83 -23.37
N TYR A 181 -1.70 -3.03 -22.58
CA TYR A 181 -2.62 -2.02 -23.12
C TYR A 181 -2.26 -0.57 -22.77
N MET A 182 -1.34 -0.35 -21.85
CA MET A 182 -0.85 0.99 -21.55
C MET A 182 -0.05 1.57 -22.72
N LYS A 183 0.10 2.90 -22.71
CA LYS A 183 0.85 3.64 -23.71
C LYS A 183 2.33 3.25 -23.71
N GLU A 184 2.91 3.08 -24.89
CA GLU A 184 4.37 2.92 -25.03
C GLU A 184 5.09 4.18 -24.54
N GLY A 185 6.12 4.00 -23.70
CA GLY A 185 6.80 5.10 -23.00
C GLY A 185 5.98 5.73 -21.85
N GLY A 186 4.79 5.20 -21.53
CA GLY A 186 4.02 5.60 -20.36
C GLY A 186 4.64 5.11 -19.06
N VAL A 187 4.29 5.76 -17.94
CA VAL A 187 4.83 5.41 -16.61
C VAL A 187 3.81 4.60 -15.80
N LEU A 188 4.27 3.50 -15.21
CA LEU A 188 3.50 2.74 -14.23
C LEU A 188 4.12 2.89 -12.85
N LEU A 189 3.43 3.58 -11.95
CA LEU A 189 3.83 3.68 -10.54
C LEU A 189 3.08 2.63 -9.73
N VAL A 190 3.83 1.69 -9.13
CA VAL A 190 3.26 0.59 -8.34
C VAL A 190 3.55 0.77 -6.86
N ARG A 191 2.51 0.78 -6.03
CA ARG A 191 2.67 0.70 -4.57
C ARG A 191 2.90 -0.75 -4.15
N SER A 192 4.01 -0.98 -3.44
CA SER A 192 4.46 -2.27 -2.93
C SER A 192 4.84 -2.16 -1.46
N ALA A 193 5.14 -3.29 -0.81
CA ALA A 193 5.61 -3.36 0.56
C ALA A 193 7.02 -3.97 0.65
N LYS A 194 7.73 -3.63 1.74
CA LYS A 194 9.07 -4.13 2.03
C LYS A 194 9.22 -4.51 3.51
N GLY A 195 9.97 -5.58 3.75
CA GLY A 195 10.19 -6.12 5.10
C GLY A 195 8.87 -6.50 5.78
N ALA A 196 8.74 -6.23 7.08
CA ALA A 196 7.55 -6.58 7.85
C ALA A 196 6.23 -5.94 7.35
N ARG A 197 6.28 -4.84 6.59
CA ARG A 197 5.07 -4.27 5.96
C ARG A 197 4.41 -5.21 4.96
N ALA A 198 5.12 -6.23 4.50
CA ALA A 198 4.55 -7.27 3.65
C ALA A 198 3.43 -8.07 4.35
N PHE A 199 3.33 -8.05 5.68
CA PHE A 199 2.17 -8.61 6.39
C PHE A 199 0.89 -7.78 6.21
N LEU A 200 1.01 -6.51 5.79
CA LEU A 200 -0.11 -5.58 5.60
C LEU A 200 -0.56 -5.52 4.14
N TYR A 201 0.39 -5.57 3.20
CA TYR A 201 0.11 -5.37 1.78
C TYR A 201 0.78 -6.42 0.88
N PRO A 202 0.22 -6.69 -0.31
CA PRO A 202 0.88 -7.48 -1.34
C PRO A 202 2.23 -6.87 -1.73
N VAL A 203 3.22 -7.74 -1.90
CA VAL A 203 4.56 -7.37 -2.39
C VAL A 203 4.59 -7.59 -3.90
N VAL A 204 5.22 -6.66 -4.59
CA VAL A 204 5.60 -6.78 -6.00
C VAL A 204 7.11 -6.98 -6.04
N GLU A 205 7.54 -8.09 -6.63
CA GLU A 205 8.93 -8.46 -6.83
C GLU A 205 9.39 -8.13 -8.26
N GLU A 206 10.70 -8.06 -8.51
CA GLU A 206 11.24 -7.72 -9.85
C GLU A 206 10.72 -8.65 -10.95
N GLN A 207 10.58 -9.94 -10.64
CA GLN A 207 10.03 -10.95 -11.54
C GLN A 207 8.54 -10.72 -11.89
N ASP A 208 7.80 -9.97 -11.08
CA ASP A 208 6.38 -9.68 -11.31
C ASP A 208 6.20 -8.55 -12.33
N VAL A 209 7.25 -7.75 -12.57
CA VAL A 209 7.26 -6.59 -13.48
C VAL A 209 8.20 -6.81 -14.68
N LEU A 210 8.41 -8.07 -15.07
CA LEU A 210 9.25 -8.39 -16.23
C LEU A 210 8.75 -7.66 -17.47
N GLY A 211 9.68 -6.97 -18.13
CA GLY A 211 9.46 -6.20 -19.35
C GLY A 211 8.90 -4.79 -19.15
N PHE A 212 8.97 -4.27 -17.93
CA PHE A 212 9.06 -2.84 -17.66
C PHE A 212 10.53 -2.43 -17.49
N GLU A 213 10.86 -1.21 -17.86
CA GLU A 213 12.13 -0.59 -17.46
C GLU A 213 12.04 -0.14 -16.00
N PHE A 214 12.97 -0.60 -15.16
CA PHE A 214 12.91 -0.34 -13.72
C PHE A 214 13.64 0.94 -13.35
N SER A 215 12.96 1.81 -12.59
CA SER A 215 13.53 2.99 -11.94
C SER A 215 13.68 2.72 -10.43
N PRO A 216 14.67 3.30 -9.72
CA PRO A 216 14.97 2.94 -8.34
C PRO A 216 13.76 3.01 -7.39
N SER A 217 13.51 1.93 -6.65
CA SER A 217 12.44 1.88 -5.65
C SER A 217 12.70 2.84 -4.49
N ILE A 218 11.76 3.74 -4.18
CA ILE A 218 11.80 4.56 -2.97
C ILE A 218 11.06 3.81 -1.85
N THR A 219 11.78 3.32 -0.84
CA THR A 219 11.18 2.70 0.36
C THR A 219 10.98 3.76 1.44
N LEU A 220 9.81 3.80 2.06
CA LEU A 220 9.57 4.60 3.25
C LEU A 220 8.78 3.86 4.33
N PRO A 221 8.79 4.40 5.56
CA PRO A 221 7.78 4.04 6.53
C PRO A 221 6.40 4.52 6.08
N MET A 222 5.69 3.69 5.32
CA MET A 222 4.23 3.77 5.26
C MET A 222 3.69 3.45 6.66
N MET A 223 2.78 4.32 7.12
CA MET A 223 1.99 4.21 8.35
C MET A 223 0.52 4.15 7.98
#